data_AF-A0A8S2T2U8-F1
#
_entry.id   AF-A0A8S2T2U8-F1
#
_cell.length_a   1.000
_cell.length_b   1.000
_cell.length_c   1.000
_cell.angle_alpha   90.00
_cell.angle_beta   90.00
_cell.angle_gamma   90.00
#
_symmetry.space_group_name_H-M   'P 1'
#
loop_
_entity.id
_entity.type
_entity.pdbx_description
1 polymer ?
#
loop_
_entity_poly.entity_id
_entity_poly.type
_entity_poly.pdbx_seq_one_letter_code
_entity_poly.pdbx_strand_id
1 'polypeptide(L)' 'QKNYIRLGLRETQKYIRRGERGLVVFAGNVSPIDIYSHMPVVCEEANIPYVFVPSKEDLGSVIRANRTCCLLMIRPHPD' A
#
# COMPACT_ATOMS: atom_id res chain seq x y z
N GLN A 1 5.87 0.81 -17.79
CA GLN A 1 4.87 0.92 -16.69
C GLN A 1 5.18 0.08 -15.43
N LYS A 2 6.44 -0.28 -15.13
CA LYS A 2 6.79 -1.14 -13.97
C LYS A 2 7.18 -0.40 -12.67
N ASN A 3 7.10 0.94 -12.62
CA ASN A 3 7.67 1.73 -11.52
C ASN A 3 6.68 2.60 -10.72
N TYR A 4 5.38 2.49 -10.94
CA TYR A 4 4.38 3.32 -10.22
C TYR A 4 3.75 2.64 -9.00
N ILE A 5 4.03 1.34 -8.78
CA ILE A 5 3.46 0.59 -7.66
C ILE A 5 4.59 0.22 -6.70
N ARG A 6 4.39 0.46 -5.40
CA ARG A 6 5.21 -0.10 -4.31
C ARG A 6 4.40 -1.18 -3.63
N LEU A 7 4.97 -2.37 -3.54
CA LEU A 7 4.27 -3.55 -3.07
C LEU A 7 4.72 -3.93 -1.67
N GLY A 8 3.75 -4.11 -0.78
CA GLY A 8 3.97 -4.59 0.57
C GLY A 8 4.44 -3.51 1.54
N LEU A 9 4.41 -3.88 2.82
CA LEU A 9 4.70 -3.02 3.96
C LEU A 9 6.08 -2.37 3.89
N ARG A 10 7.14 -3.19 3.75
CA ARG A 10 8.53 -2.73 3.84
C ARG A 10 8.89 -1.71 2.77
N GLU A 11 8.51 -1.98 1.52
CA GLU A 11 8.79 -1.06 0.42
C GLU A 11 7.95 0.20 0.55
N THR A 12 6.65 0.08 0.82
CA THR A 12 5.76 1.24 1.00
C THR A 12 6.27 2.17 2.10
N GLN A 13 6.58 1.63 3.28
CA GLN A 13 7.08 2.42 4.41
C GLN A 13 8.42 3.10 4.09
N LYS A 14 9.32 2.41 3.38
CA LYS A 14 10.61 2.98 2.94
C LYS A 14 10.43 4.18 2.02
N TYR A 15 9.48 4.15 1.08
CA TYR A 15 9.24 5.27 0.17
C TYR A 15 8.47 6.41 0.83
N ILE A 16 7.53 6.12 1.74
CA ILE A 16 6.87 7.14 2.55
C ILE A 16 7.92 7.93 3.36
N ARG A 17 8.85 7.24 4.02
CA ARG A 17 9.96 7.89 4.76
C ARG A 17 10.92 8.69 3.87
N ARG A 18 10.97 8.40 2.57
CA ARG A 18 11.76 9.16 1.58
C ARG A 18 10.99 10.39 1.03
N GLY A 19 9.78 10.64 1.52
CA GLY A 19 8.93 11.74 1.05
C GLY A 19 8.22 11.45 -0.27
N GLU A 20 8.15 10.19 -0.70
CA GLU A 20 7.37 9.84 -1.89
C GLU A 20 5.88 9.99 -1.59
N ARG A 21 5.15 10.66 -2.49
CA ARG A 21 3.69 10.86 -2.37
C ARG A 21 2.94 9.91 -3.30
N GLY A 22 1.70 9.61 -2.94
CA GLY A 22 0.86 8.68 -3.68
C GLY A 22 -0.43 8.35 -2.94
N LEU A 23 -1.06 7.24 -3.31
CA LEU A 23 -2.23 6.67 -2.66
C LEU A 23 -1.85 5.31 -2.06
N VAL A 24 -2.12 5.09 -0.77
CA VAL A 24 -1.92 3.79 -0.14
C VAL A 24 -3.23 3.01 -0.12
N VAL A 25 -3.19 1.73 -0.45
CA VAL A 25 -4.34 0.83 -0.42
C VAL A 25 -4.06 -0.30 0.57
N PHE A 26 -4.95 -0.48 1.53
CA PHE A 26 -4.89 -1.54 2.55
C PHE A 26 -5.95 -2.60 2.28
N ALA A 27 -5.62 -3.88 2.48
CA ALA A 27 -6.63 -4.93 2.55
C ALA A 27 -7.34 -4.91 3.91
N GLY A 28 -8.59 -5.37 3.98
CA GLY A 28 -9.40 -5.42 5.21
C GLY A 28 -9.43 -6.80 5.86
N ASN A 29 -9.17 -7.87 5.10
CA ASN A 29 -9.23 -9.27 5.56
C ASN A 29 -7.87 -9.87 5.96
N VAL A 30 -6.93 -9.04 6.40
CA VAL A 30 -5.61 -9.49 6.81
C VAL A 30 -5.62 -9.87 8.29
N SER A 31 -5.10 -11.05 8.58
CA SER A 31 -4.90 -11.55 9.93
C SER A 31 -3.45 -12.03 10.08
N PRO A 32 -2.73 -11.62 11.15
CA PRO A 32 -3.15 -10.65 12.16
C PRO A 32 -3.14 -9.19 11.65
N ILE A 33 -4.00 -8.33 12.21
CA ILE A 33 -4.07 -6.91 11.83
C ILE A 33 -2.80 -6.13 12.21
N ASP A 34 -2.05 -6.62 13.19
CA ASP A 34 -0.77 -6.07 13.66
C ASP A 34 0.28 -5.94 12.55
N ILE A 35 0.12 -6.67 11.44
CA ILE A 35 1.01 -6.60 10.28
C ILE A 35 1.14 -5.14 9.79
N TYR A 36 0.07 -4.36 9.76
CA TYR A 36 0.11 -2.97 9.26
C TYR A 36 -0.79 -2.00 10.04
N SER A 37 -1.24 -2.36 11.25
CA SER A 37 -2.06 -1.48 12.11
C SER A 37 -1.43 -0.10 12.36
N HIS A 38 -0.10 0.00 12.34
CA HIS A 38 0.64 1.25 12.50
C HIS A 38 0.73 2.10 11.21
N MET A 39 0.44 1.53 10.05
CA MET A 39 0.64 2.22 8.77
C MET A 39 -0.32 3.37 8.49
N PRO A 40 -1.62 3.32 8.85
CA PRO A 40 -2.50 4.47 8.70
C PRO A 40 -1.96 5.72 9.40
N VAL A 41 -1.46 5.57 10.64
CA VAL A 41 -0.83 6.68 11.39
C VAL A 41 0.37 7.26 10.63
N VAL A 42 1.23 6.41 10.09
CA VAL A 42 2.37 6.83 9.26
C VAL A 42 1.92 7.58 8.00
N CYS A 43 0.78 7.20 7.41
CA CYS A 43 0.23 7.88 6.23
C CYS A 43 -0.35 9.26 6.60
N GLU A 44 -1.04 9.37 7.73
CA GLU A 44 -1.57 10.64 8.25
C GLU A 44 -0.43 11.63 8.54
N GLU A 45 0.63 11.20 9.25
CA GLU A 45 1.81 12.03 9.52
C GLU A 45 2.48 12.53 8.24
N ALA A 46 2.50 11.69 7.19
CA ALA A 46 3.07 12.02 5.90
C ALA A 46 2.11 12.80 4.97
N ASN A 47 0.86 13.07 5.39
CA ASN A 47 -0.20 13.65 4.56
C ASN A 47 -0.38 12.89 3.22
N ILE A 48 -0.46 11.56 3.32
CA ILE A 48 -0.65 10.64 2.20
C ILE A 48 -2.06 10.03 2.29
N PRO A 49 -2.91 10.21 1.26
CA PRO A 49 -4.24 9.61 1.25
C PRO A 49 -4.14 8.08 1.22
N TYR A 50 -5.10 7.42 1.88
CA TYR A 50 -5.22 5.98 1.86
C TYR A 50 -6.67 5.50 1.82
N VAL A 51 -6.84 4.24 1.40
CA VAL A 51 -8.14 3.57 1.32
C VAL A 51 -8.04 2.11 1.77
N PHE A 52 -9.16 1.58 2.26
CA PHE A 52 -9.28 0.15 2.59
C PHE A 52 -10.13 -0.56 1.55
N VAL A 53 -9.69 -1.73 1.11
CA VAL A 53 -10.46 -2.67 0.28
C VAL A 53 -10.80 -3.92 1.07
N PRO A 54 -11.93 -4.60 0.80
CA PRO A 54 -12.37 -5.73 1.63
C PRO A 54 -11.39 -6.91 1.63
N SER A 55 -10.79 -7.24 0.48
CA SER A 55 -10.01 -8.47 0.27
C SER A 55 -8.58 -8.20 -0.22
N LYS A 56 -7.61 -8.94 0.34
CA LYS A 56 -6.21 -9.01 -0.09
C LYS A 56 -6.04 -9.84 -1.38
N GLU A 57 -6.98 -10.74 -1.66
CA GLU A 57 -7.03 -11.53 -2.90
C GLU A 57 -7.34 -10.63 -4.09
N ASP A 58 -8.27 -9.68 -3.92
CA ASP A 58 -8.58 -8.66 -4.93
C ASP A 58 -7.32 -7.85 -5.27
N LEU A 59 -6.58 -7.39 -4.26
CA LEU A 59 -5.29 -6.70 -4.48
C LEU A 59 -4.28 -7.57 -5.22
N GLY A 60 -4.14 -8.84 -4.82
CA GLY A 60 -3.25 -9.80 -5.48
C GLY A 60 -3.58 -9.99 -6.95
N SER A 61 -4.87 -10.05 -7.30
CA SER A 61 -5.35 -10.23 -8.67
C SER A 61 -4.99 -9.04 -9.58
N VAL A 62 -5.11 -7.81 -9.06
CA VAL A 62 -4.82 -6.57 -9.80
C VAL A 62 -3.31 -6.42 -10.05
N ILE A 63 -2.49 -6.81 -9.08
CA ILE A 63 -1.03 -6.65 -9.14
C ILE A 63 -0.38 -7.70 -10.07
N ARG A 64 -1.11 -8.74 -10.49
CA ARG A 64 -0.57 -9.92 -11.21
C ARG A 64 0.69 -10.50 -10.54
N ALA A 65 0.74 -10.44 -9.21
CA ALA A 65 1.84 -11.00 -8.43
C ALA A 65 1.43 -12.34 -7.83
N ASN A 66 2.31 -13.34 -7.90
CA ASN A 66 2.17 -14.63 -7.21
C ASN A 66 2.25 -14.52 -5.67
N ARG A 67 2.12 -13.31 -5.10
CA ARG A 67 2.24 -13.04 -3.67
C ARG A 67 1.04 -12.24 -3.21
N THR A 68 0.34 -12.74 -2.20
CA THR A 68 -0.73 -12.02 -1.50
C THR A 68 -0.17 -10.72 -0.92
N CYS A 69 -0.77 -9.59 -1.29
CA CYS A 69 -0.33 -8.27 -0.84
C CYS A 69 -1.32 -7.73 0.20
N CYS A 70 -0.83 -7.37 1.39
CA CYS A 70 -1.66 -6.78 2.44
C CYS A 70 -1.90 -5.28 2.20
N LEU A 71 -0.96 -4.61 1.54
CA LEU A 71 -1.04 -3.20 1.18
C LEU A 71 -0.12 -2.87 0.01
N LEU A 72 -0.44 -1.80 -0.70
CA LEU A 72 0.37 -1.24 -1.78
C LEU A 72 0.31 0.28 -1.78
N MET A 73 1.26 0.92 -2.44
CA MET A 73 1.22 2.36 -2.72
C MET A 73 1.27 2.59 -4.24
N ILE A 74 0.38 3.45 -4.72
CA ILE A 74 0.30 3.88 -6.12
C ILE A 74 0.85 5.31 -6.18
N ARG A 75 1.91 5.50 -6.96
CA ARG A 75 2.43 6.84 -7.26
C ARG A 75 1.52 7.55 -8.27
N PRO A 76 1.42 8.87 -8.21
CA PRO A 76 0.80 9.63 -9.28
C PRO A 76 1.57 9.39 -10.59
N HIS A 77 0.81 9.21 -11.68
CA HIS A 77 1.36 9.20 -13.03
C HIS A 77 1.56 10.66 -13.47
N PRO A 78 2.65 10.99 -14.18
CA PRO A 78 2.92 12.35 -14.66
C PRO A 78 2.06 12.80 -15.86
N ASP A 79 1.17 11.93 -16.36
CA ASP A 79 0.26 12.22 -17.48
C ASP A 79 -1.18 12.38 -16.97
#